data_AF-A0A950JI19-F1
#
_entry.id   AF-A0A950JI19-F1
#
_cell.length_a   1.000
_cell.length_b   1.000
_cell.length_c   1.000
_cell.angle_alpha   90.00
_cell.angle_beta   90.00
_cell.angle_gamma   90.00
#
_symmetry.space_group_name_H-M   'P 1'
#
loop_
_entity.id
_entity.type
_entity.pdbx_description
1 polymer ?
#
loop_
_entity_poly.entity_id
_entity_poly.type
_entity_poly.pdbx_seq_one_letter_code
_entity_poly.pdbx_strand_id
1 'polypeptide(L)'
;MSGFAGVREQAGVWSFEAPNEAATLAIAAAQATWLEPGDFVALTGDLGAGKTAFARGLIRALAEEPELEAPSPTFTLMQVYDAPRGPVVHADFYRLRGPTELANIGWDEAIDGAIAIVEWPEKVAEALPADRLEVDLRIDAKRGPDFRLVTLRGFGAVSPRLSLALGVARLLERSGWSDASREFLQGDASIRAYERLTKPTGETAILMISPPRQDGPILRFGKPYAAIAKLSPDIRAFIAVDEGLRSLGYSAPEIIGYSIEEGLALIEDFGSATIAQNGVPDGARYAPAIALLADLHGRDLSPNLSAGDEPYEPPVYDIEAMLVEVELALDWYAPAFARTPPSGARMQFLGIWRELLQPILEQPTTWTLRDYHSPNLH
;
A
#
# COMPACT_ATOMS: atom_id res chain seq x y z
N MET A 1 17.73 13.20 -1.65
CA MET A 1 17.07 14.52 -1.68
C MET A 1 15.72 14.37 -1.00
N SER A 2 15.61 14.65 0.30
CA SER A 2 14.38 14.39 1.06
C SER A 2 13.35 15.52 0.87
N GLY A 3 12.38 15.30 -0.02
CA GLY A 3 11.20 16.16 -0.17
C GLY A 3 10.18 16.03 0.98
N PHE A 4 10.53 15.33 2.06
CA PHE A 4 9.63 14.92 3.14
C PHE A 4 9.91 15.62 4.48
N ALA A 5 10.73 16.67 4.50
CA ALA A 5 10.93 17.45 5.72
C ALA A 5 9.64 18.20 6.12
N GLY A 6 9.15 17.96 7.34
CA GLY A 6 8.02 18.71 7.92
C GLY A 6 6.62 18.21 7.52
N VAL A 7 6.50 16.98 7.01
CA VAL A 7 5.20 16.40 6.64
C VAL A 7 4.26 16.30 7.85
N ARG A 8 3.04 16.84 7.70
CA ARG A 8 1.94 16.60 8.63
C ARG A 8 0.76 16.00 7.88
N GLU A 9 0.20 14.94 8.45
CA GLU A 9 -1.02 14.33 7.95
C GLU A 9 -2.18 14.63 8.88
N GLN A 10 -3.32 15.00 8.31
CA GLN A 10 -4.58 15.13 9.03
C GLN A 10 -5.74 14.77 8.10
N ALA A 11 -6.46 13.68 8.40
CA ALA A 11 -7.65 13.24 7.65
C ALA A 11 -7.42 13.09 6.12
N GLY A 12 -6.33 12.41 5.72
CA GLY A 12 -5.98 12.20 4.31
C GLY A 12 -5.41 13.42 3.59
N VAL A 13 -5.07 14.47 4.33
CA VAL A 13 -4.44 15.70 3.84
C VAL A 13 -2.98 15.73 4.28
N TRP A 14 -2.07 15.91 3.33
CA TRP A 14 -0.63 15.87 3.57
C TRP A 14 -0.01 17.23 3.30
N SER A 15 0.58 17.86 4.31
CA SER A 15 1.17 19.20 4.19
C SER A 15 2.68 19.16 4.29
N PHE A 16 3.34 19.87 3.38
CA PHE A 16 4.79 19.96 3.23
C PHE A 16 5.26 21.41 3.32
N GLU A 17 6.41 21.60 3.96
CA GLU A 17 7.09 22.90 3.98
C GLU A 17 8.08 22.99 2.82
N ALA A 18 7.88 23.99 1.95
CA ALA A 18 8.80 24.29 0.85
C ALA A 18 9.44 25.66 1.07
N PRO A 19 10.61 25.74 1.71
CA PRO A 19 11.26 27.02 2.01
C PRO A 19 11.74 27.79 0.78
N ASN A 20 11.83 27.14 -0.38
CA ASN A 20 12.29 27.72 -1.64
C ASN A 20 11.76 26.91 -2.85
N GLU A 21 12.03 27.39 -4.06
CA GLU A 21 11.62 26.72 -5.30
C GLU A 21 12.21 25.31 -5.43
N ALA A 22 13.47 25.10 -5.03
CA ALA A 22 14.10 23.78 -5.09
C ALA A 22 13.36 22.73 -4.24
N ALA A 23 12.85 23.12 -3.07
CA ALA A 23 12.00 22.24 -2.25
C ALA A 23 10.66 21.95 -2.92
N THR A 24 10.05 22.94 -3.59
CA THR A 24 8.81 22.73 -4.38
C THR A 24 9.03 21.72 -5.50
N LEU A 25 10.15 21.85 -6.23
CA LEU A 25 10.54 20.91 -7.29
C LEU A 25 10.77 19.51 -6.74
N ALA A 26 11.39 19.37 -5.56
CA ALA A 26 11.63 18.09 -4.92
C ALA A 26 10.33 17.40 -4.48
N ILE A 27 9.37 18.15 -3.91
CA ILE A 27 8.05 17.62 -3.53
C ILE A 27 7.30 17.13 -4.78
N ALA A 28 7.34 17.92 -5.86
CA ALA A 28 6.72 17.55 -7.13
C ALA A 28 7.34 16.29 -7.73
N ALA A 29 8.68 16.22 -7.79
CA ALA A 29 9.41 15.06 -8.30
C ALA A 29 9.11 13.79 -7.49
N ALA A 30 8.92 13.89 -6.18
CA ALA A 30 8.54 12.75 -5.35
C ALA A 30 7.17 12.16 -5.77
N GLN A 31 6.24 12.97 -6.27
CA GLN A 31 4.93 12.47 -6.72
C GLN A 31 5.01 11.70 -8.04
N ALA A 32 5.99 12.01 -8.90
CA ALA A 32 6.19 11.30 -10.17
C ALA A 32 6.42 9.79 -9.99
N THR A 33 6.92 9.37 -8.83
CA THR A 33 7.33 7.98 -8.54
C THR A 33 6.15 7.01 -8.45
N TRP A 34 4.93 7.50 -8.23
CA TRP A 34 3.74 6.66 -8.00
C TRP A 34 2.54 7.05 -8.87
N LEU A 35 2.55 8.24 -9.50
CA LEU A 35 1.53 8.60 -10.48
C LEU A 35 1.57 7.63 -11.67
N GLU A 36 0.41 7.34 -12.26
CA GLU A 36 0.23 6.39 -13.34
C GLU A 36 -0.48 7.05 -14.54
N PRO A 37 -0.27 6.56 -15.77
CA PRO A 37 -1.06 6.98 -16.93
C PRO A 37 -2.56 6.99 -16.65
N GLY A 38 -3.25 8.08 -17.01
CA GLY A 38 -4.66 8.32 -16.66
C GLY A 38 -4.86 9.17 -15.40
N ASP A 39 -3.81 9.43 -14.62
CA ASP A 39 -3.91 10.29 -13.44
C ASP A 39 -4.11 11.76 -13.77
N PHE A 40 -4.92 12.41 -12.94
CA PHE A 40 -5.19 13.85 -13.01
C PHE A 40 -4.61 14.57 -11.79
N VAL A 41 -3.76 15.56 -12.01
CA VAL A 41 -3.13 16.40 -11.00
C VAL A 41 -3.66 17.83 -11.12
N ALA A 42 -4.43 18.25 -10.14
CA ALA A 42 -5.09 19.55 -10.06
C ALA A 42 -4.24 20.51 -9.21
N LEU A 43 -3.69 21.57 -9.82
CA LEU A 43 -2.82 22.54 -9.15
C LEU A 43 -3.60 23.84 -8.84
N THR A 44 -3.84 24.10 -7.56
CA THR A 44 -4.49 25.32 -7.06
C THR A 44 -3.52 26.22 -6.29
N GLY A 45 -3.85 27.51 -6.23
CA GLY A 45 -3.09 28.50 -5.48
C GLY A 45 -3.11 29.86 -6.17
N ASP A 46 -2.76 30.91 -5.43
CA ASP A 46 -2.74 32.28 -5.94
C ASP A 46 -1.76 32.48 -7.11
N LEU A 47 -1.86 33.62 -7.79
CA LEU A 47 -0.87 34.02 -8.79
C LEU A 47 0.51 34.14 -8.14
N GLY A 48 1.53 33.49 -8.71
CA GLY A 48 2.88 33.44 -8.13
C GLY A 48 3.07 32.42 -7.00
N ALA A 49 2.04 31.62 -6.67
CA ALA A 49 2.16 30.55 -5.67
C ALA A 49 3.11 29.41 -6.08
N GLY A 50 3.52 29.35 -7.35
CA GLY A 50 4.50 28.35 -7.82
C GLY A 50 3.88 27.11 -8.48
N LYS A 51 2.62 27.17 -8.92
CA LYS A 51 1.94 26.09 -9.68
C LYS A 51 2.78 25.60 -10.87
N THR A 52 3.22 26.50 -11.74
CA THR A 52 4.11 26.14 -12.87
C THR A 52 5.45 25.57 -12.42
N ALA A 53 6.01 26.00 -11.28
CA ALA A 53 7.25 25.41 -10.76
C ALA A 53 7.00 23.97 -10.31
N PHE A 54 5.89 23.70 -9.62
CA PHE A 54 5.47 22.34 -9.26
C PHE A 54 5.23 21.48 -10.51
N ALA A 55 4.45 21.97 -11.49
CA ALA A 55 4.20 21.29 -12.75
C ALA A 55 5.52 20.93 -13.46
N ARG A 56 6.44 21.87 -13.57
CA ARG A 56 7.77 21.67 -14.17
C ARG A 56 8.58 20.60 -13.43
N GLY A 57 8.60 20.63 -12.09
CA GLY A 57 9.29 19.61 -11.29
C GLY A 57 8.72 18.22 -11.53
N LEU A 58 7.39 18.12 -11.64
CA LEU A 58 6.69 16.88 -11.92
C LEU A 58 6.96 16.38 -13.34
N ILE A 59 6.86 17.24 -14.36
CA ILE A 59 7.09 16.91 -15.77
C ILE A 59 8.53 16.42 -15.98
N ARG A 60 9.53 17.14 -15.43
CA ARG A 60 10.95 16.74 -15.52
C ARG A 60 11.20 15.37 -14.93
N ALA A 61 10.57 15.06 -13.80
CA ALA A 61 10.71 13.78 -13.13
C ALA A 61 10.00 12.65 -13.90
N LEU A 62 8.79 12.91 -14.43
CA LEU A 62 8.05 11.94 -15.25
C LEU A 62 8.74 11.66 -16.59
N ALA A 63 9.28 12.68 -17.25
CA ALA A 63 10.00 12.57 -18.52
C ALA A 63 11.44 12.05 -18.35
N GLU A 64 11.94 11.92 -17.12
CA GLU A 64 13.34 11.58 -16.82
C GLU A 64 14.37 12.56 -17.44
N GLU A 65 13.96 13.82 -17.64
CA GLU A 65 14.77 14.88 -18.23
C GLU A 65 14.89 16.08 -17.28
N PRO A 66 15.95 16.15 -16.45
CA PRO A 66 16.10 17.19 -15.42
C PRO A 66 16.14 18.63 -15.96
N GLU A 67 16.63 18.81 -17.19
CA GLU A 67 16.81 20.11 -17.84
C GLU A 67 15.63 20.49 -18.77
N LEU A 68 14.62 19.63 -18.90
CA LEU A 68 13.48 19.86 -19.79
C LEU A 68 12.81 21.21 -19.48
N GLU A 69 12.58 22.01 -20.53
CA GLU A 69 11.83 23.24 -20.42
C GLU A 69 10.33 22.93 -20.42
N ALA A 70 9.66 23.25 -19.31
CA ALA A 70 8.21 23.18 -19.19
C ALA A 70 7.66 24.56 -18.75
N PRO A 71 7.50 25.52 -19.69
CA PRO A 71 6.93 26.82 -19.40
C PRO A 71 5.42 26.72 -19.12
N SER A 72 4.84 27.75 -18.53
CA SER A 72 3.38 27.78 -18.34
C SER A 72 2.66 27.87 -19.70
N PRO A 73 1.70 26.97 -20.00
CA PRO A 73 0.97 26.97 -21.25
C PRO A 73 -0.19 27.98 -21.25
N THR A 74 -0.14 29.08 -20.48
CA THR A 74 -1.25 30.05 -20.38
C THR A 74 -1.79 30.55 -21.73
N PHE A 75 -0.93 30.67 -22.74
CA PHE A 75 -1.33 31.12 -24.09
C PHE A 75 -1.66 29.98 -25.06
N THR A 76 -0.97 28.83 -24.94
CA THR A 76 -1.24 27.64 -25.76
C THR A 76 -2.37 26.78 -25.19
N LEU A 77 -2.82 27.09 -23.98
CA LEU A 77 -3.78 26.39 -23.12
C LEU A 77 -3.32 25.00 -22.67
N MET A 78 -2.62 24.25 -23.52
CA MET A 78 -1.99 22.98 -23.18
C MET A 78 -0.69 22.74 -23.93
N GLN A 79 0.14 21.85 -23.41
CA GLN A 79 1.34 21.29 -24.01
C GLN A 79 1.46 19.81 -23.65
N VAL A 80 2.03 19.01 -24.57
CA VAL A 80 2.26 17.58 -24.38
C VAL A 80 3.75 17.31 -24.36
N TYR A 81 4.18 16.46 -23.44
CA TYR A 81 5.56 16.04 -23.25
C TYR A 81 5.64 14.51 -23.34
N ASP A 82 6.67 14.00 -23.99
CA ASP A 82 6.95 12.58 -24.04
C ASP A 82 7.59 12.13 -22.72
N ALA A 83 7.17 10.98 -22.21
CA ALA A 83 7.75 10.35 -21.03
C ALA A 83 7.74 8.81 -21.17
N PRO A 84 8.65 8.08 -20.49
CA PRO A 84 8.78 6.63 -20.64
C PRO A 84 7.51 5.83 -20.33
N ARG A 85 6.65 6.36 -19.45
CA ARG A 85 5.43 5.70 -18.99
C ARG A 85 4.17 6.09 -19.78
N GLY A 86 4.28 7.02 -20.73
CA GLY A 86 3.16 7.60 -21.47
C GLY A 86 3.23 9.12 -21.51
N PRO A 87 2.39 9.79 -22.32
CA PRO A 87 2.43 11.23 -22.46
C PRO A 87 2.08 11.96 -21.15
N VAL A 88 2.65 13.15 -20.99
CA VAL A 88 2.29 14.08 -19.91
C VAL A 88 1.67 15.33 -20.55
N VAL A 89 0.44 15.65 -20.15
CA VAL A 89 -0.26 16.86 -20.61
C VAL A 89 -0.17 17.91 -19.52
N HIS A 90 0.43 19.06 -19.81
CA HIS A 90 0.38 20.23 -18.95
C HIS A 90 -0.63 21.23 -19.53
N ALA A 91 -1.65 21.58 -18.76
CA ALA A 91 -2.65 22.57 -19.16
C ALA A 91 -2.78 23.70 -18.13
N ASP A 92 -3.16 24.87 -18.62
CA ASP A 92 -3.47 26.05 -17.81
C ASP A 92 -4.83 26.59 -18.23
N PHE A 93 -5.82 26.39 -17.35
CA PHE A 93 -7.20 26.76 -17.62
C PHE A 93 -7.54 28.19 -17.21
N TYR A 94 -6.58 29.01 -16.76
CA TYR A 94 -6.81 30.37 -16.30
C TYR A 94 -7.66 31.22 -17.27
N ARG A 95 -7.47 31.01 -18.57
CA ARG A 95 -8.15 31.73 -19.66
C ARG A 95 -9.44 31.09 -20.17
N LEU A 96 -9.76 29.88 -19.73
CA LEU A 96 -11.01 29.24 -20.09
C LEU A 96 -12.18 29.94 -19.41
N ARG A 97 -13.30 30.04 -20.13
CA ARG A 97 -14.55 30.59 -19.61
C ARG A 97 -15.41 29.55 -18.90
N GLY A 98 -15.14 28.27 -19.13
CA GLY A 98 -15.84 27.15 -18.52
C GLY A 98 -15.56 25.82 -19.23
N PRO A 99 -16.18 24.72 -18.76
CA PRO A 99 -15.89 23.36 -19.23
C PRO A 99 -16.22 23.12 -20.70
N THR A 100 -17.17 23.87 -21.29
CA THR A 100 -17.52 23.75 -22.71
C THR A 100 -16.38 24.08 -23.66
N GLU A 101 -15.37 24.84 -23.22
CA GLU A 101 -14.21 25.18 -24.06
C GLU A 101 -13.16 24.05 -24.10
N LEU A 102 -13.26 23.02 -23.25
CA LEU A 102 -12.34 21.87 -23.26
C LEU A 102 -12.39 21.11 -24.59
N ALA A 103 -13.58 20.92 -25.16
CA ALA A 103 -13.75 20.28 -26.46
C ALA A 103 -13.07 21.08 -27.59
N ASN A 104 -12.99 22.42 -27.47
CA ASN A 104 -12.37 23.26 -28.50
C ASN A 104 -10.85 23.18 -28.50
N ILE A 105 -10.24 22.73 -27.40
CA ILE A 105 -8.80 22.56 -27.28
C ILE A 105 -8.35 21.11 -27.52
N GLY A 106 -9.26 20.20 -27.87
CA GLY A 106 -8.93 18.77 -28.05
C GLY A 106 -8.52 18.09 -26.74
N TRP A 107 -9.14 18.49 -25.63
CA TRP A 107 -8.79 18.02 -24.29
C TRP A 107 -8.94 16.51 -24.15
N ASP A 108 -10.08 15.95 -24.59
CA ASP A 108 -10.42 14.55 -24.38
C ASP A 108 -9.43 13.62 -25.10
N GLU A 109 -9.01 13.96 -26.33
CA GLU A 109 -7.99 13.18 -27.04
C GLU A 109 -6.59 13.36 -26.42
N ALA A 110 -6.27 14.54 -25.89
CA ALA A 110 -4.96 14.81 -25.33
C ALA A 110 -4.70 14.02 -24.04
N ILE A 111 -5.72 13.84 -23.19
CA ILE A 111 -5.56 13.17 -21.90
C ILE A 111 -5.71 11.65 -21.94
N ASP A 112 -6.09 11.07 -23.09
CA ASP A 112 -6.26 9.63 -23.22
C ASP A 112 -4.93 8.91 -22.97
N GLY A 113 -4.87 8.13 -21.89
CA GLY A 113 -3.65 7.45 -21.44
C GLY A 113 -2.52 8.39 -20.97
N ALA A 114 -2.79 9.67 -20.75
CA ALA A 114 -1.79 10.64 -20.29
C ALA A 114 -1.85 10.88 -18.78
N ILE A 115 -0.76 11.37 -18.20
CA ILE A 115 -0.81 12.05 -16.90
C ILE A 115 -1.15 13.51 -17.16
N ALA A 116 -2.30 13.97 -16.69
CA ALA A 116 -2.77 15.34 -16.86
C ALA A 116 -2.37 16.21 -15.66
N ILE A 117 -1.67 17.32 -15.90
CA ILE A 117 -1.27 18.30 -14.90
C ILE A 117 -1.95 19.62 -15.25
N VAL A 118 -2.91 20.05 -14.42
CA VAL A 118 -3.81 21.15 -14.72
C VAL A 118 -3.66 22.27 -13.72
N GLU A 119 -3.23 23.43 -14.18
CA GLU A 119 -3.29 24.68 -13.42
C GLU A 119 -4.69 25.33 -13.53
N TRP A 120 -5.14 25.95 -12.44
CA TRP A 120 -6.46 26.60 -12.34
C TRP A 120 -7.65 25.66 -12.61
N PRO A 121 -7.69 24.47 -11.99
CA PRO A 121 -8.74 23.46 -12.18
C PRO A 121 -10.15 23.99 -11.82
N GLU A 122 -10.26 25.01 -10.98
CA GLU A 122 -11.54 25.61 -10.56
C GLU A 122 -12.36 26.18 -11.73
N LYS A 123 -11.72 26.47 -12.87
CA LYS A 123 -12.40 26.92 -14.10
C LYS A 123 -13.29 25.85 -14.70
N VAL A 124 -13.06 24.60 -14.35
CA VAL A 124 -13.79 23.42 -14.81
C VAL A 124 -14.15 22.52 -13.62
N ALA A 125 -14.43 23.11 -12.45
CA ALA A 125 -14.67 22.37 -11.20
C ALA A 125 -15.74 21.26 -11.34
N GLU A 126 -16.78 21.49 -12.15
CA GLU A 126 -17.85 20.53 -12.42
C GLU A 126 -17.43 19.34 -13.31
N ALA A 127 -16.29 19.46 -13.99
CA ALA A 127 -15.73 18.46 -14.90
C ALA A 127 -14.48 17.77 -14.35
N LEU A 128 -14.10 18.02 -13.09
CA LEU A 128 -12.96 17.34 -12.48
C LEU A 128 -13.24 15.85 -12.30
N PRO A 129 -12.28 14.96 -12.62
CA PRO A 129 -12.47 13.53 -12.44
C PRO A 129 -12.59 13.18 -10.95
N ALA A 130 -13.31 12.09 -10.67
CA ALA A 130 -13.47 11.56 -9.31
C ALA A 130 -12.11 11.12 -8.73
N ASP A 131 -11.28 10.49 -9.55
CA ASP A 131 -9.92 10.08 -9.23
C ASP A 131 -8.96 11.21 -9.60
N ARG A 132 -8.33 11.85 -8.61
CA ARG A 132 -7.37 12.94 -8.83
C ARG A 132 -6.47 13.19 -7.62
N LEU A 133 -5.33 13.80 -7.89
CA LEU A 133 -4.48 14.43 -6.89
C LEU A 133 -4.75 15.94 -6.90
N GLU A 134 -5.17 16.51 -5.78
CA GLU A 134 -5.21 17.96 -5.59
C GLU A 134 -3.94 18.43 -4.89
N VAL A 135 -3.32 19.47 -5.44
CA VAL A 135 -2.12 20.14 -4.91
C VAL A 135 -2.44 21.61 -4.71
N ASP A 136 -2.53 22.03 -3.45
CA ASP A 136 -2.74 23.42 -3.09
C ASP A 136 -1.42 24.06 -2.65
N LEU A 137 -0.99 25.11 -3.37
CA LEU A 137 0.21 25.88 -3.04
C LEU A 137 -0.17 27.22 -2.42
N ARG A 138 0.25 27.44 -1.17
CA ARG A 138 0.01 28.70 -0.45
C ARG A 138 1.30 29.41 -0.11
N ILE A 139 1.33 30.71 -0.35
CA ILE A 139 2.43 31.58 0.08
C ILE A 139 2.27 31.85 1.59
N ASP A 140 3.29 31.51 2.38
CA ASP A 140 3.34 31.92 3.78
C ASP A 140 4.23 33.17 3.92
N ALA A 141 3.62 34.34 3.73
CA ALA A 141 4.31 35.62 3.79
C ALA A 141 5.01 35.89 5.13
N LYS A 142 4.60 35.21 6.22
CA LYS A 142 5.27 35.36 7.53
C LYS A 142 6.62 34.66 7.58
N ARG A 143 6.81 33.61 6.76
CA ARG A 143 8.04 32.81 6.69
C ARG A 143 8.94 33.21 5.52
N GLY A 144 8.46 34.08 4.64
CA GLY A 144 9.22 34.70 3.56
C GLY A 144 8.50 34.63 2.21
N PRO A 145 8.87 35.46 1.23
CA PRO A 145 8.21 35.52 -0.08
C PRO A 145 8.41 34.26 -0.92
N ASP A 146 9.46 33.46 -0.66
CA ASP A 146 9.78 32.22 -1.37
C ASP A 146 9.20 30.97 -0.66
N PHE A 147 8.72 31.12 0.58
CA PHE A 147 8.20 30.01 1.34
C PHE A 147 6.81 29.60 0.83
N ARG A 148 6.60 28.30 0.64
CA ARG A 148 5.30 27.71 0.29
C ARG A 148 4.91 26.65 1.31
N LEU A 149 3.62 26.62 1.63
CA LEU A 149 2.97 25.44 2.19
C LEU A 149 2.33 24.69 1.03
N VAL A 150 2.77 23.46 0.78
CA VAL A 150 2.20 22.59 -0.27
C VAL A 150 1.32 21.56 0.40
N THR A 151 0.05 21.48 -0.01
CA THR A 151 -0.90 20.52 0.54
C THR A 151 -1.35 19.55 -0.54
N LEU A 152 -1.22 18.26 -0.28
CA LEU A 152 -1.65 17.18 -1.18
C LEU A 152 -2.89 16.50 -0.63
N ARG A 153 -3.85 16.21 -1.50
CA ARG A 153 -5.04 15.42 -1.20
C ARG A 153 -5.37 14.52 -2.37
N GLY A 154 -5.45 13.22 -2.12
CA GLY A 154 -5.90 12.26 -3.13
C GLY A 154 -7.40 12.03 -3.05
N PHE A 155 -8.03 11.75 -4.19
CA PHE A 155 -9.45 11.40 -4.31
C PHE A 155 -9.61 10.10 -5.08
N GLY A 156 -10.65 9.35 -4.74
CA GLY A 156 -10.95 8.07 -5.38
C GLY A 156 -9.75 7.11 -5.36
N ALA A 157 -9.41 6.52 -6.49
CA ALA A 157 -8.30 5.58 -6.64
C ALA A 157 -6.91 6.18 -6.38
N VAL A 158 -6.77 7.52 -6.45
CA VAL A 158 -5.51 8.23 -6.14
C VAL A 158 -5.27 8.31 -4.63
N SER A 159 -6.32 8.42 -3.81
CA SER A 159 -6.21 8.55 -2.36
C SER A 159 -5.37 7.45 -1.68
N PRO A 160 -5.65 6.15 -1.89
CA PRO A 160 -4.86 5.10 -1.26
C PRO A 160 -3.41 5.05 -1.79
N ARG A 161 -3.18 5.38 -3.08
CA ARG A 161 -1.83 5.43 -3.66
C ARG A 161 -0.99 6.57 -3.06
N LEU A 162 -1.57 7.75 -2.90
CA LEU A 162 -0.94 8.87 -2.22
C LEU A 162 -0.57 8.51 -0.78
N SER A 163 -1.54 7.99 -0.01
CA SER A 163 -1.32 7.58 1.38
C SER A 163 -0.20 6.56 1.50
N LEU A 164 -0.20 5.53 0.64
CA LEU A 164 0.85 4.52 0.61
C LEU A 164 2.22 5.11 0.27
N ALA A 165 2.33 5.92 -0.78
CA ALA A 165 3.60 6.49 -1.22
C ALA A 165 4.23 7.39 -0.14
N LEU A 166 3.41 8.24 0.49
CA LEU A 166 3.87 9.14 1.54
C LEU A 166 4.15 8.39 2.85
N GLY A 167 3.36 7.37 3.18
CA GLY A 167 3.58 6.47 4.31
C GLY A 167 4.91 5.73 4.20
N VAL A 168 5.23 5.19 3.01
CA VAL A 168 6.53 4.54 2.75
C VAL A 168 7.66 5.52 2.94
N ALA A 169 7.60 6.70 2.32
CA ALA A 169 8.65 7.70 2.46
C ALA A 169 8.89 8.12 3.91
N ARG A 170 7.82 8.35 4.68
CA ARG A 170 7.87 8.69 6.11
C ARG A 170 8.48 7.56 6.93
N LEU A 171 8.09 6.31 6.68
CA LEU A 171 8.64 5.13 7.35
C LEU A 171 10.13 4.97 7.08
N LEU A 172 10.56 5.09 5.82
CA LEU A 172 11.97 5.00 5.47
C LEU A 172 12.79 6.13 6.11
N GLU A 173 12.27 7.35 6.15
CA GLU A 173 12.96 8.48 6.78
C GLU A 173 13.17 8.27 8.28
N ARG A 174 12.10 7.96 9.02
CA ARG A 174 12.20 7.80 10.48
C ARG A 174 13.01 6.57 10.89
N SER A 175 13.08 5.54 10.04
CA SER A 175 13.86 4.33 10.29
C SER A 175 15.31 4.43 9.77
N GLY A 176 15.68 5.52 9.07
CA GLY A 176 17.04 5.71 8.57
C GLY A 176 17.37 4.88 7.31
N TRP A 177 16.39 4.69 6.43
CA TRP A 177 16.46 3.90 5.20
C TRP A 177 16.12 4.69 3.92
N SER A 178 16.05 6.02 3.98
CA SER A 178 15.70 6.88 2.83
C SER A 178 16.67 6.81 1.65
N ASP A 179 17.90 6.37 1.86
CA ASP A 179 18.95 6.26 0.84
C ASP A 179 19.07 4.83 0.26
N ALA A 180 18.23 3.90 0.71
CA ALA A 180 18.23 2.53 0.23
C ALA A 180 17.60 2.40 -1.16
N SER A 181 18.19 1.55 -2.01
CA SER A 181 17.53 1.12 -3.24
C SER A 181 16.45 0.09 -2.93
N ARG A 182 15.39 0.05 -3.75
CA ARG A 182 14.21 -0.80 -3.57
C ARG A 182 14.13 -1.81 -4.71
N GLU A 183 13.99 -3.09 -4.38
CA GLU A 183 13.77 -4.17 -5.35
C GLU A 183 12.53 -4.97 -4.96
N PHE A 184 11.56 -5.07 -5.87
CA PHE A 184 10.36 -5.86 -5.62
C PHE A 184 10.70 -7.35 -5.51
N LEU A 185 10.20 -7.99 -4.45
CA LEU A 185 10.26 -9.42 -4.26
C LEU A 185 8.95 -10.04 -4.74
N GLN A 186 9.04 -11.13 -5.51
CA GLN A 186 7.86 -11.86 -5.93
C GLN A 186 7.07 -12.30 -4.69
N GLY A 187 5.86 -11.76 -4.54
CA GLY A 187 5.01 -11.97 -3.36
C GLY A 187 4.52 -13.40 -3.22
N ASP A 188 3.93 -13.69 -2.06
CA ASP A 188 3.20 -14.92 -1.79
C ASP A 188 1.80 -14.88 -2.46
N ALA A 189 0.97 -15.88 -2.21
CA ALA A 189 -0.42 -15.89 -2.70
C ALA A 189 -1.33 -14.87 -1.98
N SER A 190 -0.78 -13.91 -1.26
CA SER A 190 -1.52 -12.89 -0.53
C SER A 190 -1.54 -11.55 -1.29
N ILE A 191 -2.28 -10.59 -0.74
CA ILE A 191 -2.33 -9.21 -1.24
C ILE A 191 -1.13 -8.37 -0.79
N ARG A 192 -0.20 -8.96 -0.04
CA ARG A 192 0.98 -8.27 0.49
C ARG A 192 2.05 -8.21 -0.59
N ALA A 193 2.71 -7.07 -0.67
CA ALA A 193 3.91 -6.89 -1.46
C ALA A 193 5.11 -6.81 -0.51
N TYR A 194 6.24 -7.32 -0.97
CA TYR A 194 7.51 -7.22 -0.27
C TYR A 194 8.53 -6.59 -1.20
N GLU A 195 9.36 -5.71 -0.65
CA GLU A 195 10.48 -5.13 -1.36
C GLU A 195 11.74 -5.27 -0.52
N ARG A 196 12.84 -5.71 -1.14
CA ARG A 196 14.15 -5.68 -0.52
C ARG A 196 14.72 -4.27 -0.61
N LEU A 197 15.11 -3.74 0.53
CA LEU A 197 15.88 -2.51 0.65
C LEU A 197 17.35 -2.86 0.77
N THR A 198 18.20 -2.13 0.03
CA THR A 198 19.65 -2.24 0.15
C THR A 198 20.26 -0.85 0.34
N LYS A 199 20.89 -0.60 1.49
CA LYS A 199 21.65 0.64 1.71
C LYS A 199 22.91 0.67 0.87
N PRO A 200 23.50 1.85 0.61
CA PRO A 200 24.83 1.97 0.01
C PRO A 200 25.93 1.21 0.79
N THR A 201 25.73 0.98 2.09
CA THR A 201 26.62 0.19 2.95
C THR A 201 26.54 -1.32 2.71
N GLY A 202 25.52 -1.79 1.98
CA GLY A 202 25.22 -3.21 1.77
C GLY A 202 24.29 -3.83 2.83
N GLU A 203 23.87 -3.06 3.83
CA GLU A 203 22.85 -3.49 4.80
C GLU A 203 21.51 -3.70 4.10
N THR A 204 20.78 -4.75 4.47
CA THR A 204 19.50 -5.14 3.85
C THR A 204 18.36 -5.21 4.87
N ALA A 205 17.15 -4.90 4.39
CA ALA A 205 15.90 -5.02 5.13
C ALA A 205 14.75 -5.30 4.16
N ILE A 206 13.61 -5.75 4.66
CA ILE A 206 12.40 -5.98 3.87
C ILE A 206 11.35 -4.93 4.21
N LEU A 207 10.88 -4.20 3.21
CA LEU A 207 9.67 -3.39 3.29
C LEU A 207 8.46 -4.27 2.96
N MET A 208 7.65 -4.57 3.98
CA MET A 208 6.33 -5.17 3.82
C MET A 208 5.30 -4.07 3.55
N ILE A 209 4.56 -4.24 2.46
CA ILE A 209 3.44 -3.40 2.05
C ILE A 209 2.16 -4.25 2.13
N SER A 210 1.36 -4.02 3.16
CA SER A 210 0.12 -4.74 3.45
C SER A 210 -0.98 -3.76 3.88
N PRO A 211 -1.49 -2.90 2.97
CA PRO A 211 -2.53 -1.93 3.28
C PRO A 211 -3.74 -2.59 3.96
N PRO A 212 -4.47 -1.86 4.82
CA PRO A 212 -5.66 -2.40 5.49
C PRO A 212 -6.65 -3.00 4.49
N ARG A 213 -7.13 -4.20 4.82
CA ARG A 213 -8.09 -4.92 3.98
C ARG A 213 -9.38 -4.12 3.89
N GLN A 214 -9.88 -4.00 2.66
CA GLN A 214 -11.25 -3.56 2.44
C GLN A 214 -12.20 -4.72 2.72
N ASP A 215 -13.40 -4.40 3.23
CA ASP A 215 -14.43 -5.39 3.45
C ASP A 215 -14.85 -6.00 2.11
N GLY A 216 -14.79 -7.34 2.05
CA GLY A 216 -15.32 -8.09 0.92
C GLY A 216 -16.87 -8.11 0.91
N PRO A 217 -17.49 -8.73 -0.11
CA PRO A 217 -18.92 -8.94 -0.11
C PRO A 217 -19.35 -9.76 1.12
N ILE A 218 -20.53 -9.44 1.65
CA ILE A 218 -21.14 -10.21 2.74
C ILE A 218 -21.39 -11.64 2.26
N LEU A 219 -20.85 -12.61 2.98
CA LEU A 219 -21.01 -14.03 2.69
C LEU A 219 -22.16 -14.64 3.49
N ARG A 220 -22.06 -14.63 4.83
CA ARG A 220 -23.12 -15.09 5.73
C ARG A 220 -23.07 -14.38 7.09
N PHE A 221 -24.20 -14.37 7.80
CA PHE A 221 -24.36 -13.70 9.11
C PHE A 221 -24.00 -12.20 9.10
N GLY A 222 -24.18 -11.53 7.96
CA GLY A 222 -23.77 -10.13 7.80
C GLY A 222 -22.25 -9.92 7.77
N LYS A 223 -21.45 -10.98 7.65
CA LYS A 223 -19.98 -10.92 7.68
C LYS A 223 -19.38 -11.28 6.31
N PRO A 224 -18.30 -10.59 5.89
CA PRO A 224 -17.50 -11.01 4.74
C PRO A 224 -16.66 -12.26 5.06
N TYR A 225 -16.14 -12.91 4.02
CA TYR A 225 -15.27 -14.10 4.16
C TYR A 225 -14.13 -13.87 5.16
N ALA A 226 -13.39 -12.76 5.01
CA ALA A 226 -12.23 -12.45 5.85
C ALA A 226 -12.56 -12.42 7.35
N ALA A 227 -13.72 -11.87 7.71
CA ALA A 227 -14.17 -11.80 9.10
C ALA A 227 -14.58 -13.18 9.65
N ILE A 228 -15.13 -14.06 8.81
CA ILE A 228 -15.49 -15.43 9.22
C ILE A 228 -14.23 -16.29 9.35
N ALA A 229 -13.34 -16.22 8.36
CA ALA A 229 -12.06 -16.94 8.29
C ALA A 229 -10.98 -16.38 9.24
N LYS A 230 -11.32 -15.36 10.05
CA LYS A 230 -10.44 -14.71 11.03
C LYS A 230 -9.16 -14.13 10.42
N LEU A 231 -9.24 -13.63 9.18
CA LEU A 231 -8.11 -12.93 8.56
C LEU A 231 -7.92 -11.57 9.22
N SER A 232 -6.65 -11.21 9.47
CA SER A 232 -6.32 -9.90 10.05
C SER A 232 -6.74 -8.76 9.10
N PRO A 233 -7.42 -7.72 9.61
CA PRO A 233 -7.80 -6.56 8.80
C PRO A 233 -6.60 -5.67 8.46
N ASP A 234 -5.58 -5.65 9.30
CA ASP A 234 -4.38 -4.83 9.14
C ASP A 234 -3.12 -5.59 9.62
N ILE A 235 -2.01 -4.88 9.77
CA ILE A 235 -0.72 -5.47 10.15
C ILE A 235 -0.57 -5.71 11.66
N ARG A 236 -1.54 -5.35 12.52
CA ARG A 236 -1.42 -5.55 13.98
C ARG A 236 -1.18 -7.00 14.35
N ALA A 237 -1.87 -7.93 13.69
CA ALA A 237 -1.66 -9.35 13.90
C ALA A 237 -0.22 -9.78 13.57
N PHE A 238 0.37 -9.21 12.52
CA PHE A 238 1.76 -9.49 12.16
C PHE A 238 2.70 -9.00 13.26
N ILE A 239 2.56 -7.74 13.69
CA ILE A 239 3.39 -7.14 14.75
C ILE A 239 3.26 -7.95 16.05
N ALA A 240 2.03 -8.25 16.46
CA ALA A 240 1.77 -8.92 17.73
C ALA A 240 2.31 -10.35 17.76
N VAL A 241 2.11 -11.12 16.70
CA VAL A 241 2.62 -12.49 16.61
C VAL A 241 4.14 -12.49 16.50
N ASP A 242 4.74 -11.56 15.76
CA ASP A 242 6.19 -11.41 15.66
C ASP A 242 6.84 -11.13 17.02
N GLU A 243 6.41 -10.06 17.69
CA GLU A 243 6.91 -9.66 19.02
C GLU A 243 6.66 -10.79 20.05
N GLY A 244 5.49 -11.44 19.97
CA GLY A 244 5.16 -12.62 20.78
C GLY A 244 6.14 -13.77 20.57
N LEU A 245 6.43 -14.16 19.33
CA LEU A 245 7.39 -15.22 19.01
C LEU A 245 8.82 -14.86 19.47
N ARG A 246 9.26 -13.61 19.25
CA ARG A 246 10.58 -13.13 19.69
C ARG A 246 10.71 -13.14 21.21
N SER A 247 9.65 -12.78 21.95
CA SER A 247 9.63 -12.85 23.41
C SER A 247 9.85 -14.26 23.96
N LEU A 248 9.49 -15.28 23.18
CA LEU A 248 9.68 -16.70 23.51
C LEU A 248 11.07 -17.23 23.11
N GLY A 249 11.88 -16.43 22.43
CA GLY A 249 13.22 -16.76 21.94
C GLY A 249 13.26 -17.33 20.52
N TYR A 250 12.17 -17.26 19.76
CA TYR A 250 12.14 -17.72 18.37
C TYR A 250 12.63 -16.65 17.38
N SER A 251 13.13 -17.09 16.23
CA SER A 251 13.60 -16.24 15.14
C SER A 251 12.45 -15.76 14.25
N ALA A 252 11.66 -14.80 14.73
CA ALA A 252 10.81 -13.96 13.88
C ALA A 252 11.56 -12.63 13.56
N PRO A 253 11.34 -12.00 12.40
CA PRO A 253 12.16 -10.89 11.94
C PRO A 253 12.08 -9.69 12.87
N GLU A 254 13.22 -9.04 13.16
CA GLU A 254 13.18 -7.78 13.91
C GLU A 254 12.36 -6.71 13.15
N ILE A 255 11.42 -6.07 13.83
CA ILE A 255 10.64 -4.95 13.27
C ILE A 255 11.39 -3.63 13.52
N ILE A 256 12.03 -3.10 12.48
CA ILE A 256 12.79 -1.84 12.49
C ILE A 256 11.84 -0.63 12.60
N GLY A 257 10.63 -0.75 12.05
CA GLY A 257 9.58 0.25 12.20
C GLY A 257 8.33 -0.12 11.40
N TYR A 258 7.17 0.41 11.78
CA TYR A 258 5.90 0.13 11.10
C TYR A 258 4.90 1.29 11.10
N SER A 259 3.96 1.28 10.17
CA SER A 259 2.82 2.18 10.16
C SER A 259 1.54 1.37 10.01
N ILE A 260 0.74 1.28 11.08
CA ILE A 260 -0.48 0.47 11.07
C ILE A 260 -1.53 1.07 10.12
N GLU A 261 -1.65 2.39 10.10
CA GLU A 261 -2.63 3.12 9.28
C GLU A 261 -2.42 2.86 7.78
N GLU A 262 -1.19 2.97 7.30
CA GLU A 262 -0.83 2.71 5.90
C GLU A 262 -0.52 1.22 5.63
N GLY A 263 -0.50 0.37 6.66
CA GLY A 263 -0.23 -1.06 6.55
C GLY A 263 1.21 -1.39 6.12
N LEU A 264 2.19 -0.70 6.69
CA LEU A 264 3.61 -0.82 6.35
C LEU A 264 4.43 -1.40 7.49
N ALA A 265 5.41 -2.25 7.18
CA ALA A 265 6.45 -2.61 8.14
C ALA A 265 7.80 -2.71 7.45
N LEU A 266 8.84 -2.23 8.11
CA LEU A 266 10.23 -2.43 7.74
C LEU A 266 10.81 -3.45 8.71
N ILE A 267 11.25 -4.58 8.19
CA ILE A 267 11.65 -5.75 8.98
C ILE A 267 13.02 -6.27 8.54
N GLU A 268 13.65 -7.06 9.42
CA GLU A 268 14.89 -7.78 9.15
C GLU A 268 14.79 -8.65 7.88
N ASP A 269 15.87 -8.69 7.10
CA ASP A 269 15.99 -9.56 5.93
C ASP A 269 16.69 -10.88 6.29
N PHE A 270 15.93 -11.98 6.36
CA PHE A 270 16.47 -13.33 6.58
C PHE A 270 17.16 -13.93 5.34
N GLY A 271 17.20 -13.19 4.22
CA GLY A 271 17.82 -13.62 2.98
C GLY A 271 16.87 -14.44 2.11
N SER A 272 17.44 -15.35 1.31
CA SER A 272 16.70 -16.12 0.29
C SER A 272 16.84 -17.64 0.45
N ALA A 273 17.61 -18.09 1.42
CA ALA A 273 17.65 -19.50 1.79
C ALA A 273 16.27 -19.90 2.30
N THR A 274 15.82 -21.12 2.00
CA THR A 274 14.58 -21.68 2.57
C THR A 274 14.82 -23.07 3.11
N ILE A 275 13.86 -23.64 3.82
CA ILE A 275 13.94 -25.04 4.28
C ILE A 275 13.87 -26.07 3.14
N ALA A 276 13.62 -25.65 1.89
CA ALA A 276 13.69 -26.49 0.70
C ALA A 276 14.76 -25.98 -0.29
N GLN A 277 15.37 -26.90 -1.03
CA GLN A 277 16.31 -26.58 -2.11
C GLN A 277 15.75 -27.13 -3.42
N ASN A 278 15.51 -26.27 -4.41
CA ASN A 278 14.92 -26.64 -5.71
C ASN A 278 13.60 -27.42 -5.57
N GLY A 279 12.76 -27.04 -4.60
CA GLY A 279 11.49 -27.72 -4.31
C GLY A 279 11.63 -29.05 -3.56
N VAL A 280 12.84 -29.48 -3.22
CA VAL A 280 13.09 -30.69 -2.44
C VAL A 280 13.29 -30.31 -0.97
N PRO A 281 12.52 -30.88 -0.02
CA PRO A 281 12.71 -30.67 1.41
C PRO A 281 14.13 -31.01 1.87
N ASP A 282 14.78 -30.09 2.58
CA ASP A 282 16.06 -30.35 3.26
C ASP A 282 15.76 -30.85 4.69
N GLY A 283 15.94 -32.14 4.92
CA GLY A 283 15.63 -32.76 6.21
C GLY A 283 16.35 -32.13 7.40
N ALA A 284 17.56 -31.59 7.20
CA ALA A 284 18.31 -30.91 8.25
C ALA A 284 17.69 -29.56 8.65
N ARG A 285 16.95 -28.91 7.73
CA ARG A 285 16.24 -27.65 7.97
C ARG A 285 14.80 -27.85 8.45
N TYR A 286 14.14 -28.91 7.97
CA TYR A 286 12.80 -29.28 8.41
C TYR A 286 12.74 -29.71 9.88
N ALA A 287 13.77 -30.40 10.38
CA ALA A 287 13.79 -30.88 11.77
C ALA A 287 13.68 -29.72 12.80
N PRO A 288 14.47 -28.63 12.71
CA PRO A 288 14.28 -27.43 13.54
C PRO A 288 12.89 -26.80 13.43
N ALA A 289 12.30 -26.75 12.23
CA ALA A 289 10.97 -26.18 12.03
C ALA A 289 9.88 -26.99 12.77
N ILE A 290 9.95 -28.32 12.70
CA ILE A 290 9.03 -29.20 13.45
C ILE A 290 9.27 -29.08 14.97
N ALA A 291 10.54 -29.00 15.39
CA ALA A 291 10.89 -28.83 16.79
C ALA A 291 10.33 -27.53 17.38
N LEU A 292 10.35 -26.43 16.61
CA LEU A 292 9.74 -25.16 16.99
C LEU A 292 8.23 -25.31 17.22
N LEU A 293 7.50 -25.95 16.30
CA LEU A 293 6.06 -26.16 16.47
C LEU A 293 5.74 -27.01 17.70
N ALA A 294 6.53 -28.07 17.94
CA ALA A 294 6.36 -28.92 19.11
C ALA A 294 6.60 -28.15 20.42
N ASP A 295 7.63 -27.30 20.48
CA ASP A 295 7.91 -26.46 21.64
C ASP A 295 6.82 -25.39 21.83
N LEU A 296 6.41 -24.71 20.76
CA LEU A 296 5.34 -23.70 20.79
C LEU A 296 4.03 -24.31 21.32
N HIS A 297 3.64 -25.47 20.81
CA HIS A 297 2.40 -26.15 21.22
C HIS A 297 2.50 -26.82 22.59
N GLY A 298 3.71 -27.02 23.12
CA GLY A 298 3.95 -27.54 24.46
C GLY A 298 3.92 -26.49 25.56
N ARG A 299 3.90 -25.20 25.22
CA ARG A 299 3.91 -24.07 26.16
C ARG A 299 2.49 -23.64 26.54
N ASP A 300 2.37 -23.12 27.75
CA ASP A 300 1.18 -22.37 28.19
C ASP A 300 1.33 -20.91 27.73
N LEU A 301 0.66 -20.57 26.63
CA LEU A 301 0.80 -19.27 25.97
C LEU A 301 -0.34 -18.32 26.36
N SER A 302 0.01 -17.08 26.66
CA SER A 302 -0.99 -16.02 26.88
C SER A 302 -1.82 -15.79 25.61
N PRO A 303 -3.16 -15.66 25.72
CA PRO A 303 -3.98 -15.20 24.60
C PRO A 303 -3.79 -13.70 24.33
N ASN A 304 -3.26 -12.95 25.30
CA ASN A 304 -3.02 -11.52 25.16
C ASN A 304 -1.58 -11.29 24.69
N LEU A 305 -1.46 -10.72 23.49
CA LEU A 305 -0.25 -10.18 22.90
C LEU A 305 -0.29 -8.65 22.94
N SER A 306 0.77 -8.03 22.45
CA SER A 306 0.81 -6.59 22.17
C SER A 306 1.26 -6.39 20.73
N ALA A 307 0.67 -5.45 20.02
CA ALA A 307 1.19 -4.91 18.76
C ALA A 307 1.84 -3.56 19.06
N GLY A 308 3.14 -3.56 19.36
CA GLY A 308 3.79 -2.40 19.96
C GLY A 308 3.22 -2.11 21.36
N ASP A 309 2.68 -0.91 21.55
CA ASP A 309 2.08 -0.49 22.83
C ASP A 309 0.59 -0.82 22.96
N GLU A 310 -0.06 -1.31 21.89
CA GLU A 310 -1.49 -1.65 21.89
C GLU A 310 -1.71 -3.13 22.24
N PRO A 311 -2.64 -3.48 23.15
CA PRO A 311 -2.99 -4.87 23.40
C PRO A 311 -3.64 -5.49 22.16
N TYR A 312 -3.32 -6.74 21.88
CA TYR A 312 -3.86 -7.50 20.76
C TYR A 312 -4.21 -8.92 21.20
N GLU A 313 -5.44 -9.36 20.94
CA GLU A 313 -5.89 -10.73 21.19
C GLU A 313 -6.07 -11.44 19.85
N PRO A 314 -5.24 -12.45 19.52
CA PRO A 314 -5.44 -13.23 18.31
C PRO A 314 -6.83 -13.88 18.28
N PRO A 315 -7.52 -13.86 17.13
CA PRO A 315 -8.84 -14.44 17.04
C PRO A 315 -8.78 -15.96 17.20
N VAL A 316 -9.76 -16.51 17.93
CA VAL A 316 -9.94 -17.95 18.06
C VAL A 316 -10.57 -18.53 16.80
N TYR A 317 -10.03 -19.64 16.31
CA TYR A 317 -10.64 -20.42 15.24
C TYR A 317 -11.83 -21.20 15.77
N ASP A 318 -13.00 -20.60 15.64
CA ASP A 318 -14.28 -21.25 15.94
C ASP A 318 -14.72 -22.18 14.80
N ILE A 319 -15.84 -22.87 15.04
CA ILE A 319 -16.42 -23.79 14.05
C ILE A 319 -16.76 -23.10 12.73
N GLU A 320 -17.11 -21.81 12.75
CA GLU A 320 -17.47 -21.09 11.53
C GLU A 320 -16.23 -20.77 10.69
N ALA A 321 -15.12 -20.44 11.32
CA ALA A 321 -13.83 -20.27 10.65
C ALA A 321 -13.35 -21.57 10.00
N MET A 322 -13.49 -22.71 10.70
CA MET A 322 -13.12 -24.01 10.13
C MET A 322 -14.03 -24.40 8.94
N LEU A 323 -15.34 -24.21 9.10
CA LEU A 323 -16.30 -24.59 8.05
C LEU A 323 -16.19 -23.72 6.81
N VAL A 324 -15.92 -22.41 6.95
CA VAL A 324 -15.80 -21.52 5.78
C VAL A 324 -14.60 -21.88 4.89
N GLU A 325 -13.51 -22.34 5.49
CA GLU A 325 -12.31 -22.81 4.75
C GLU A 325 -12.59 -24.12 4.00
N VAL A 326 -13.25 -25.07 4.68
CA VAL A 326 -13.64 -26.36 4.07
C VAL A 326 -14.63 -26.18 2.91
N GLU A 327 -15.53 -25.19 3.02
CA GLU A 327 -16.54 -24.88 2.02
C GLU A 327 -15.96 -24.39 0.69
N LEU A 328 -14.74 -23.83 0.69
CA LEU A 328 -14.05 -23.42 -0.53
C LEU A 328 -13.89 -24.57 -1.53
N ALA A 329 -13.81 -25.82 -1.06
CA ALA A 329 -13.78 -26.98 -1.95
C ALA A 329 -15.08 -27.11 -2.78
N LEU A 330 -16.23 -26.72 -2.25
CA LEU A 330 -17.49 -26.71 -2.99
C LEU A 330 -17.60 -25.50 -3.93
N ASP A 331 -17.01 -24.37 -3.54
CA ASP A 331 -17.13 -23.11 -4.27
C ASP A 331 -16.12 -22.99 -5.43
N TRP A 332 -14.92 -23.55 -5.26
CA TRP A 332 -13.81 -23.37 -6.20
C TRP A 332 -13.36 -24.69 -6.83
N TYR A 333 -13.17 -25.74 -6.02
CA TYR A 333 -12.62 -26.99 -6.52
C TYR A 333 -13.66 -27.83 -7.29
N ALA A 334 -14.85 -28.04 -6.70
CA ALA A 334 -15.89 -28.84 -7.32
C ALA A 334 -16.34 -28.29 -8.70
N PRO A 335 -16.56 -26.97 -8.89
CA PRO A 335 -16.91 -26.44 -10.22
C PRO A 335 -15.77 -26.54 -11.24
N ALA A 336 -14.51 -26.56 -10.79
CA ALA A 336 -13.35 -26.68 -11.68
C ALA A 336 -13.15 -28.10 -12.22
N PHE A 337 -13.57 -29.14 -11.48
CA PHE A 337 -13.33 -30.55 -11.85
C PHE A 337 -14.62 -31.39 -12.04
N ALA A 338 -15.80 -30.90 -11.64
CA ALA A 338 -17.08 -31.63 -11.67
C ALA A 338 -18.29 -30.75 -12.06
N ARG A 339 -19.46 -31.38 -12.31
CA ARG A 339 -20.75 -30.69 -12.48
C ARG A 339 -21.26 -30.19 -11.12
N THR A 340 -22.01 -29.08 -11.14
CA THR A 340 -22.61 -28.41 -9.97
C THR A 340 -23.12 -29.40 -8.91
N PRO A 341 -22.79 -29.22 -7.61
CA PRO A 341 -23.27 -30.10 -6.56
C PRO A 341 -24.81 -30.19 -6.57
N PRO A 342 -25.39 -31.38 -6.30
CA PRO A 342 -26.84 -31.51 -6.26
C PRO A 342 -27.46 -30.70 -5.10
N SER A 343 -28.74 -30.37 -5.22
CA SER A 343 -29.47 -29.62 -4.20
C SER A 343 -29.37 -30.30 -2.83
N GLY A 344 -28.95 -29.55 -1.81
CA GLY A 344 -28.79 -30.06 -0.44
C GLY A 344 -27.42 -30.68 -0.13
N ALA A 345 -26.57 -30.93 -1.13
CA ALA A 345 -25.23 -31.50 -0.91
C ALA A 345 -24.36 -30.62 -0.01
N ARG A 346 -24.44 -29.29 -0.14
CA ARG A 346 -23.72 -28.34 0.75
C ARG A 346 -24.10 -28.53 2.21
N MET A 347 -25.40 -28.63 2.50
CA MET A 347 -25.88 -28.80 3.87
C MET A 347 -25.42 -30.13 4.47
N GLN A 348 -25.48 -31.22 3.70
CA GLN A 348 -24.98 -32.52 4.14
C GLN A 348 -23.47 -32.50 4.38
N PHE A 349 -22.70 -31.93 3.44
CA PHE A 349 -21.24 -31.81 3.53
C PHE A 349 -20.81 -31.00 4.77
N LEU A 350 -21.40 -29.82 4.99
CA LEU A 350 -21.12 -29.00 6.16
C LEU A 350 -21.58 -29.65 7.47
N GLY A 351 -22.67 -30.43 7.44
CA GLY A 351 -23.13 -31.23 8.59
C GLY A 351 -22.09 -32.27 9.01
N ILE A 352 -21.58 -33.05 8.05
CA ILE A 352 -20.52 -34.05 8.30
C ILE A 352 -19.27 -33.37 8.87
N TRP A 353 -18.80 -32.29 8.24
CA TRP A 353 -17.62 -31.59 8.73
C TRP A 353 -17.80 -30.98 10.11
N ARG A 354 -19.00 -30.48 10.43
CA ARG A 354 -19.29 -29.96 11.76
C ARG A 354 -19.14 -31.04 12.83
N GLU A 355 -19.66 -32.24 12.59
CA GLU A 355 -19.51 -33.38 13.48
C GLU A 355 -18.03 -33.80 13.63
N LEU A 356 -17.28 -33.83 12.53
CA LEU A 356 -15.86 -34.22 12.54
C LEU A 356 -14.93 -33.20 13.21
N LEU A 357 -15.25 -31.90 13.12
CA LEU A 357 -14.44 -30.83 13.69
C LEU A 357 -14.68 -30.64 15.19
N GLN A 358 -15.83 -31.07 15.71
CA GLN A 358 -16.20 -30.81 17.11
C GLN A 358 -15.19 -31.37 18.13
N PRO A 359 -14.70 -32.63 18.02
CA PRO A 359 -13.70 -33.15 18.95
C PRO A 359 -12.35 -32.40 18.91
N ILE A 360 -12.04 -31.76 17.77
CA ILE A 360 -10.82 -30.96 17.59
C ILE A 360 -10.96 -29.62 18.32
N LEU A 361 -12.12 -28.97 18.20
CA LEU A 361 -12.41 -27.69 18.85
C LEU A 361 -12.53 -27.78 20.37
N GLU A 362 -12.75 -28.97 20.91
CA GLU A 362 -12.78 -29.25 22.35
C GLU A 362 -11.37 -29.44 22.95
N GLN A 363 -10.32 -29.51 22.13
CA GLN A 363 -8.93 -29.61 22.60
C GLN A 363 -8.41 -28.26 23.12
N PRO A 364 -7.37 -28.26 23.98
CA PRO A 364 -6.69 -27.03 24.36
C PRO A 364 -6.20 -26.24 23.15
N THR A 365 -6.45 -24.93 23.14
CA THR A 365 -6.04 -24.03 22.07
C THR A 365 -4.65 -23.46 22.32
N THR A 366 -3.90 -23.25 21.25
CA THR A 366 -2.60 -22.57 21.27
C THR A 366 -2.46 -21.66 20.05
N TRP A 367 -1.40 -20.87 19.97
CA TRP A 367 -1.12 -20.06 18.78
C TRP A 367 -0.86 -20.96 17.58
N THR A 368 -1.47 -20.62 16.44
CA THR A 368 -1.33 -21.38 15.20
C THR A 368 -0.76 -20.50 14.10
N LEU A 369 0.38 -20.89 13.53
CA LEU A 369 0.96 -20.26 12.36
C LEU A 369 0.34 -20.90 11.10
N ARG A 370 -0.56 -20.18 10.41
CA ARG A 370 -1.33 -20.73 9.28
C ARG A 370 -0.44 -21.19 8.12
N ASP A 371 0.47 -20.32 7.70
CA ASP A 371 1.29 -20.50 6.49
C ASP A 371 2.70 -20.98 6.84
N TYR A 372 2.80 -21.98 7.73
CA TYR A 372 4.06 -22.57 8.20
C TYR A 372 4.56 -23.66 7.24
N HIS A 373 5.04 -23.24 6.07
CA HIS A 373 5.54 -24.13 5.02
C HIS A 373 6.62 -23.45 4.16
N SER A 374 7.31 -24.22 3.30
CA SER A 374 8.17 -23.63 2.25
C SER A 374 7.30 -22.91 1.20
N PRO A 375 7.68 -21.73 0.68
CA PRO A 375 8.96 -21.04 0.88
C PRO A 375 9.04 -20.07 2.08
N ASN A 376 8.01 -19.98 2.92
CA ASN A 376 7.90 -18.99 4.00
C ASN A 376 8.81 -19.23 5.22
N LEU A 377 9.63 -20.28 5.19
CA LEU A 377 10.56 -20.63 6.26
C LEU A 377 11.97 -20.55 5.71
N HIS A 378 12.75 -19.62 6.26
CA HIS A 378 14.07 -19.19 5.79
C HIS A 378 15.22 -19.84 6.55
#